data_AF-A0AA40ICQ4-F1
#
_entry.id   AF-A0AA40ICQ4-F1
#
_cell.length_a   1.000
_cell.length_b   1.000
_cell.length_c   1.000
_cell.angle_alpha   90.00
_cell.angle_beta   90.00
_cell.angle_gamma   90.00
#
_symmetry.space_group_name_H-M   'P 1'
#
loop_
_entity.id
_entity.type
_entity.pdbx_description
1 polymer ?
#
loop_
_entity_poly.entity_id
_entity_poly.type
_entity_poly.pdbx_seq_one_letter_code
_entity_poly.pdbx_strand_id
1 'polypeptide(L)'
;MGVCLAVKRITSPLMEPRSIEKIVEIDAHIGCAMSGLIADAKTLIDKARVETQNHWFTYNETMVESVTQAVSNLALQFGKEDADLGAMSPPFGVALLFGGVDEKGPQLFQMDPSWTFVQCNAQAIGSASEGAQSSLQEVYHKSMTL
;
A
#
# COMPACT_ATOMS: atom_id res chain seq x y z
N MET A 1 -1.11 -12.33 -16.60
CA MET A 1 -1.92 -12.01 -15.40
C MET A 1 -1.12 -11.06 -14.55
N GLY A 2 -1.73 -10.04 -13.94
CA GLY A 2 -1.00 -9.04 -13.18
C GLY A 2 -1.93 -8.13 -12.38
N VAL A 3 -1.34 -7.20 -11.63
CA VAL A 3 -2.05 -6.17 -10.86
C VAL A 3 -1.74 -4.81 -11.48
N CYS A 4 -2.75 -3.95 -11.63
CA CYS A 4 -2.59 -2.59 -12.10
C CYS A 4 -2.81 -1.61 -10.94
N LEU A 5 -1.84 -0.73 -10.71
CA LEU A 5 -1.94 0.39 -9.79
C LEU A 5 -2.03 1.67 -10.59
N ALA A 6 -3.05 2.49 -10.33
CA ALA A 6 -3.29 3.74 -11.02
C ALA A 6 -3.51 4.88 -10.03
N VAL A 7 -3.06 6.08 -10.40
CA VAL A 7 -3.23 7.29 -9.58
C VAL A 7 -3.77 8.44 -10.40
N LYS A 8 -4.83 9.07 -9.88
CA LYS A 8 -5.28 10.36 -10.39
C LYS A 8 -4.33 11.45 -9.90
N ARG A 9 -3.57 12.04 -10.83
CA ARG A 9 -2.71 13.20 -10.55
C ARG A 9 -3.56 14.47 -10.55
N ILE A 10 -3.57 15.19 -9.43
CA ILE A 10 -4.09 16.56 -9.37
C ILE A 10 -2.87 17.46 -9.37
N THR A 11 -2.56 18.05 -10.53
CA THR A 11 -1.38 18.89 -10.72
C THR A 11 -1.81 20.31 -11.09
N SER A 12 -1.32 21.29 -10.34
CA SER A 12 -1.34 22.69 -10.76
C SER A 12 -0.29 22.87 -11.85
N PRO A 13 -0.49 23.79 -12.82
CA PRO A 13 0.55 24.15 -13.78
C PRO A 13 1.82 24.70 -13.12
N LEU A 14 1.77 25.07 -11.84
CA LEU A 14 2.91 25.54 -11.06
C LEU A 14 3.67 24.42 -10.33
N MET A 15 3.17 23.19 -10.35
CA MET A 15 3.81 22.06 -9.69
C MET A 15 4.59 21.22 -10.68
N GLU A 16 5.83 20.85 -10.34
CA GLU A 16 6.61 19.86 -11.08
C GLU A 16 5.99 18.47 -10.88
N PRO A 17 5.38 17.85 -11.91
CA PRO A 17 4.60 16.63 -11.72
C PRO A 17 5.44 15.44 -11.22
N ARG A 18 6.74 15.42 -11.48
CA ARG A 18 7.65 14.36 -11.01
C ARG A 18 8.01 14.48 -9.54
N SER A 19 7.74 15.62 -8.90
CA SER A 19 8.06 15.82 -7.48
C SER A 19 7.18 15.01 -6.52
N ILE A 20 6.02 14.51 -6.98
CA ILE A 20 5.06 13.76 -6.16
C ILE A 20 4.81 12.38 -6.79
N GLU A 21 5.59 11.40 -6.35
CA GLU A 21 5.35 10.00 -6.66
C GLU A 21 4.39 9.39 -5.63
N LYS A 22 3.26 8.89 -6.12
CA LYS A 22 2.23 8.20 -5.30
C LYS A 22 2.17 6.70 -5.55
N ILE A 23 2.91 6.21 -6.55
CA ILE A 23 3.14 4.80 -6.80
C ILE A 23 4.64 4.62 -6.75
N VAL A 24 5.09 3.67 -5.95
CA VAL A 24 6.52 3.38 -5.74
C VAL A 24 6.75 1.89 -5.88
N GLU A 25 7.97 1.55 -6.29
CA GLU A 25 8.46 0.17 -6.26
C GLU A 25 8.92 -0.19 -4.84
N ILE A 26 8.45 -1.33 -4.35
CA ILE A 26 8.94 -1.96 -3.11
C ILE A 26 9.99 -3.01 -3.45
N ASP A 27 9.71 -3.83 -4.46
CA ASP A 27 10.64 -4.81 -5.03
C ASP A 27 10.20 -5.14 -6.46
N ALA A 28 11.00 -5.90 -7.21
CA ALA A 28 10.73 -6.24 -8.60
C ALA A 28 9.34 -6.89 -8.83
N HIS A 29 8.78 -7.51 -7.79
CA HIS A 29 7.48 -8.19 -7.82
C HIS A 29 6.37 -7.45 -7.06
N ILE A 30 6.65 -6.30 -6.42
CA ILE A 30 5.72 -5.53 -5.58
C ILE A 30 5.79 -4.03 -5.86
N GLY A 31 4.65 -3.45 -6.22
CA GLY A 31 4.41 -2.02 -6.22
C GLY A 31 3.50 -1.58 -5.06
N CYS A 32 3.63 -0.34 -4.62
CA CYS A 32 2.77 0.25 -3.60
C CYS A 32 2.19 1.59 -4.07
N ALA A 33 0.88 1.75 -3.97
CA ALA A 33 0.21 3.04 -4.14
C ALA A 33 -0.21 3.61 -2.79
N MET A 34 -0.08 4.92 -2.61
CA MET A 34 -0.32 5.59 -1.32
C MET A 34 -1.33 6.74 -1.40
N SER A 35 -2.10 6.92 -0.34
CA SER A 35 -2.97 8.09 -0.16
C SER A 35 -3.01 8.53 1.30
N GLY A 36 -2.95 9.84 1.55
CA GLY A 36 -2.89 10.43 2.89
C GLY A 36 -1.59 11.19 3.09
N LEU A 37 -1.04 11.12 4.30
CA LEU A 37 0.22 11.78 4.65
C LEU A 37 1.41 11.09 3.97
N ILE A 38 2.02 11.76 3.00
CA ILE A 38 3.13 11.21 2.20
C ILE A 38 4.37 10.94 3.05
N ALA A 39 4.61 11.76 4.08
CA ALA A 39 5.74 11.55 5.00
C ALA A 39 5.64 10.20 5.72
N ASP A 40 4.46 9.91 6.28
CA ASP A 40 4.13 8.64 6.92
C ASP A 40 4.26 7.47 5.96
N ALA A 41 3.76 7.64 4.73
CA ALA A 41 3.84 6.63 3.68
C ALA A 41 5.30 6.20 3.43
N LYS A 42 6.22 7.16 3.32
CA LYS A 42 7.64 6.89 3.03
C LYS A 42 8.28 5.99 4.09
N THR A 43 8.02 6.25 5.36
CA THR A 43 8.54 5.42 6.46
C THR A 43 8.07 3.97 6.33
N LEU A 44 6.79 3.76 6.03
CA LEU A 44 6.21 2.42 5.86
C LEU A 44 6.72 1.72 4.60
N ILE A 45 6.90 2.47 3.51
CA ILE A 45 7.48 1.99 2.25
C ILE A 45 8.93 1.54 2.42
N ASP A 46 9.75 2.34 3.11
CA ASP A 46 11.15 2.00 3.34
C ASP A 46 11.26 0.76 4.24
N LYS A 47 10.36 0.60 5.22
CA LYS A 47 10.25 -0.66 5.94
C LYS A 47 9.86 -1.82 5.03
N ALA A 48 8.85 -1.65 4.18
CA ALA A 48 8.40 -2.69 3.26
C ALA A 48 9.55 -3.21 2.39
N ARG A 49 10.42 -2.31 1.90
CA ARG A 49 11.63 -2.67 1.13
C ARG A 49 12.57 -3.55 1.94
N VAL A 50 12.86 -3.16 3.18
CA VAL A 50 13.73 -3.93 4.08
C VAL A 50 13.13 -5.30 4.38
N GLU A 51 11.84 -5.36 4.71
CA GLU A 51 11.15 -6.61 5.04
C GLU A 51 11.05 -7.56 3.85
N THR A 52 10.88 -7.04 2.63
CA THR A 52 10.87 -7.87 1.43
C THR A 52 12.22 -8.57 1.25
N GLN A 53 13.32 -7.84 1.39
CA GLN A 53 14.66 -8.42 1.28
C GLN A 53 14.98 -9.38 2.42
N ASN A 54 14.56 -9.07 3.65
CA ASN A 54 14.72 -9.96 4.81
C ASN A 54 13.93 -11.26 4.63
N HIS A 55 12.70 -11.18 4.12
CA HIS A 55 11.85 -12.34 3.87
C HIS A 55 12.49 -13.25 2.81
N TRP A 56 12.94 -12.67 1.70
CA TRP A 56 13.67 -13.41 0.68
C TRP A 56 14.95 -14.04 1.23
N PHE A 57 15.75 -13.30 2.01
CA PHE A 57 16.97 -13.83 2.61
C PHE A 57 16.71 -14.99 3.58
N THR A 58 15.61 -14.94 4.34
CA THR A 58 15.30 -15.91 5.39
C THR A 58 14.62 -17.17 4.85
N TYR A 59 13.67 -16.99 3.93
CA TYR A 59 12.79 -18.06 3.45
C TYR A 59 13.06 -18.46 2.00
N ASN A 60 13.87 -17.68 1.27
CA ASN A 60 14.12 -17.85 -0.17
C ASN A 60 12.82 -17.85 -1.00
N GLU A 61 11.84 -17.06 -0.57
CA GLU A 61 10.52 -16.92 -1.16
C GLU A 61 10.19 -15.43 -1.35
N THR A 62 9.34 -15.13 -2.33
CA THR A 62 8.77 -13.79 -2.56
C THR A 62 7.30 -13.85 -2.19
N MET A 63 6.83 -13.00 -1.26
CA MET A 63 5.43 -13.04 -0.81
C MET A 63 4.88 -11.65 -0.51
N VAL A 64 3.85 -11.24 -1.25
CA VAL A 64 3.22 -9.90 -1.10
C VAL A 64 2.50 -9.78 0.25
N GLU A 65 1.84 -10.85 0.67
CA GLU A 65 1.10 -10.94 1.93
C GLU A 65 2.02 -10.73 3.15
N SER A 66 3.19 -11.38 3.17
CA SER A 66 4.13 -11.30 4.29
C SER A 66 4.66 -9.88 4.48
N VAL A 67 5.01 -9.21 3.39
CA VAL A 67 5.47 -7.81 3.41
C VAL A 67 4.36 -6.89 3.94
N THR A 68 3.13 -7.08 3.46
CA THR A 68 1.97 -6.29 3.92
C THR A 68 1.75 -6.47 5.43
N GLN A 69 1.80 -7.71 5.90
CA GLN A 69 1.65 -8.04 7.32
C GLN A 69 2.78 -7.45 8.18
N ALA A 70 4.02 -7.49 7.71
CA ALA A 70 5.16 -6.91 8.42
C ALA A 70 5.03 -5.39 8.58
N VAL A 71 4.58 -4.70 7.53
CA VAL A 71 4.32 -3.24 7.57
C VAL A 71 3.17 -2.90 8.51
N SER A 72 2.08 -3.68 8.48
CA SER A 72 0.94 -3.53 9.41
C SER A 72 1.38 -3.71 10.88
N ASN A 73 2.16 -4.75 11.17
CA ASN A 73 2.69 -5.01 12.51
C ASN A 73 3.61 -3.90 13.00
N LEU A 74 4.42 -3.31 12.11
CA LEU A 74 5.25 -2.16 12.45
C LEU A 74 4.38 -0.95 12.81
N ALA A 75 3.38 -0.65 11.98
CA ALA A 75 2.49 0.49 12.20
C ALA A 75 1.74 0.37 13.54
N LEU A 76 1.32 -0.84 13.90
CA LEU A 76 0.73 -1.16 15.21
C LEU A 76 1.69 -0.98 16.38
N GLN A 77 2.98 -1.29 16.20
CA GLN A 77 4.00 -1.12 17.26
C GLN A 77 4.28 0.36 17.53
N PHE A 78 4.45 1.17 16.49
CA PHE A 78 4.59 2.63 16.64
C PHE A 78 3.42 3.25 17.42
N GLY A 79 2.18 2.81 17.15
CA GLY A 79 1.02 3.30 17.89
C GLY A 79 0.99 2.90 19.37
N LYS A 80 1.69 1.83 19.77
CA LYS A 80 1.73 1.32 21.15
C LYS A 80 2.86 1.91 21.97
N GLU A 81 4.06 2.05 21.39
CA GLU A 81 5.24 2.59 22.09
C GLU A 81 4.97 3.98 22.68
N ASP A 82 4.20 4.80 21.96
CA ASP A 82 3.83 6.13 22.40
C ASP A 82 2.72 6.12 23.47
N ALA A 83 1.74 5.22 23.35
CA ALA A 83 0.65 5.07 24.32
C ALA A 83 1.17 4.71 25.74
N ASP A 84 2.21 3.88 25.83
CA ASP A 84 2.84 3.49 27.10
C ASP A 84 3.62 4.65 27.77
N LEU A 85 4.02 5.67 27.00
CA LEU A 85 4.70 6.88 27.48
C LEU A 85 3.73 8.02 27.85
N GLY A 86 2.42 7.79 27.75
CA GLY A 86 1.39 8.82 27.96
C GLY A 86 1.35 9.91 26.88
N ALA A 87 2.11 9.73 25.79
CA ALA A 87 2.11 10.58 24.62
C ALA A 87 1.28 9.91 23.53
N MET A 88 0.19 10.51 23.06
CA MET A 88 -0.53 9.94 21.93
C MET A 88 0.07 10.48 20.63
N SER A 89 1.08 9.80 20.08
CA SER A 89 1.49 10.10 18.71
C SER A 89 0.33 9.76 17.77
N PRO A 90 0.04 10.64 16.80
CA PRO A 90 -1.04 10.39 15.86
C PRO A 90 -0.73 9.14 15.05
N PRO A 91 -1.73 8.27 14.82
CA PRO A 91 -1.53 7.09 14.00
C PRO A 91 -1.12 7.48 12.59
N PHE A 92 -0.32 6.65 11.91
CA PHE A 92 0.07 6.90 10.52
C PHE A 92 -1.16 7.21 9.67
N GLY A 93 -1.24 8.44 9.16
CA GLY A 93 -2.42 8.99 8.49
C GLY A 93 -2.47 8.61 7.01
N VAL A 94 -2.18 7.35 6.69
CA VAL A 94 -1.99 6.87 5.32
C VAL A 94 -2.71 5.54 5.09
N ALA A 95 -3.33 5.43 3.92
CA ALA A 95 -3.79 4.17 3.35
C ALA A 95 -2.81 3.74 2.24
N LEU A 96 -2.50 2.44 2.19
CA LEU A 96 -1.60 1.84 1.22
C LEU A 96 -2.31 0.74 0.43
N LEU A 97 -1.95 0.60 -0.85
CA LEU A 97 -2.32 -0.51 -1.70
C LEU A 97 -1.04 -1.23 -2.14
N PHE A 98 -0.82 -2.44 -1.65
CA PHE A 98 0.26 -3.31 -2.09
C PHE A 98 -0.24 -4.19 -3.22
N GLY A 99 0.29 -4.01 -4.42
CA GLY A 99 -0.02 -4.83 -5.58
C GLY A 99 1.23 -5.57 -6.03
N GLY A 100 1.14 -6.88 -6.18
CA GLY A 100 2.28 -7.68 -6.60
C GLY A 100 1.88 -8.99 -7.24
N VAL A 101 2.89 -9.72 -7.72
CA VAL A 101 2.72 -11.06 -8.30
C VAL A 101 3.74 -11.98 -7.66
N ASP A 102 3.28 -13.02 -6.99
CA ASP A 102 4.11 -14.07 -6.42
C ASP A 102 3.66 -15.45 -6.90
N GLU A 103 4.12 -16.53 -6.25
CA GLU A 103 3.75 -17.90 -6.60
C GLU A 103 2.25 -18.18 -6.47
N LYS A 104 1.53 -17.43 -5.63
CA LYS A 104 0.07 -17.52 -5.49
C LYS A 104 -0.67 -16.74 -6.60
N GLY A 105 0.07 -16.05 -7.47
CA GLY A 105 -0.43 -15.24 -8.57
C GLY A 105 -0.55 -13.75 -8.24
N PRO A 106 -1.34 -12.98 -9.00
CA PRO A 106 -1.54 -11.57 -8.73
C PRO A 106 -2.32 -11.34 -7.44
N GLN A 107 -1.80 -10.50 -6.56
CA GLN A 107 -2.41 -10.18 -5.27
C GLN A 107 -2.45 -8.66 -5.05
N LEU A 108 -3.58 -8.19 -4.50
CA LEU A 108 -3.76 -6.81 -4.07
C LEU A 108 -4.18 -6.80 -2.60
N PHE A 109 -3.47 -6.06 -1.78
CA PHE A 109 -3.79 -5.83 -0.39
C PHE A 109 -3.99 -4.35 -0.11
N GLN A 110 -5.03 -4.02 0.63
CA GLN A 110 -5.26 -2.69 1.16
C GLN A 110 -4.88 -2.67 2.64
N MET A 111 -4.13 -1.66 3.05
CA MET A 111 -3.91 -1.31 4.45
C MET A 111 -4.53 0.05 4.73
N ASP A 112 -5.37 0.16 5.77
CA ASP A 112 -5.97 1.42 6.19
C ASP A 112 -5.22 2.08 7.37
N PRO A 113 -5.60 3.31 7.77
CA PRO A 113 -4.99 3.98 8.93
C PRO A 113 -5.26 3.30 10.28
N SER A 114 -6.15 2.31 10.36
CA SER A 114 -6.28 1.44 11.54
C SER A 114 -5.22 0.34 11.57
N TRP A 115 -4.37 0.31 10.53
CA TRP A 115 -3.27 -0.64 10.32
C TRP A 115 -3.73 -2.08 10.17
N THR A 116 -5.01 -2.27 9.87
CA THR A 116 -5.51 -3.57 9.41
C THR A 116 -5.27 -3.68 7.90
N PHE A 117 -5.06 -4.90 7.43
CA PHE A 117 -4.92 -5.17 6.01
C PHE A 117 -5.91 -6.22 5.54
N VAL A 118 -6.37 -6.07 4.31
CA VAL A 118 -7.37 -6.94 3.68
C VAL A 118 -6.97 -7.22 2.24
N GLN A 119 -7.09 -8.47 1.81
CA GLN A 119 -6.90 -8.85 0.41
C GLN A 119 -8.13 -8.43 -0.42
N CYS A 120 -7.89 -7.76 -1.55
CA CYS A 120 -8.94 -7.23 -2.40
C CYS A 120 -8.76 -7.72 -3.85
N ASN A 121 -9.87 -7.81 -4.59
CA ASN A 121 -9.82 -8.04 -6.04
C ASN A 121 -9.64 -6.72 -6.82
N ALA A 122 -10.24 -5.65 -6.30
CA ALA A 122 -10.11 -4.28 -6.76
C ALA A 122 -10.39 -3.35 -5.57
N GLN A 123 -9.69 -2.23 -5.48
CA GLN A 123 -9.87 -1.29 -4.37
C GLN A 123 -9.46 0.13 -4.77
N ALA A 124 -10.24 1.12 -4.33
CA ALA A 124 -9.91 2.53 -4.42
C ALA A 124 -9.63 3.14 -3.02
N ILE A 125 -8.62 4.00 -2.92
CA ILE A 125 -8.26 4.73 -1.69
C ILE A 125 -8.16 6.24 -1.95
N GLY A 126 -8.31 7.04 -0.89
CA GLY A 126 -8.16 8.50 -0.94
C GLY A 126 -9.48 9.28 -1.09
N SER A 127 -9.38 10.59 -1.29
CA SER A 127 -10.50 11.55 -1.15
C SER A 127 -11.63 11.41 -2.18
N ALA A 128 -11.44 10.62 -3.23
CA ALA A 128 -12.45 10.34 -4.26
C ALA A 128 -12.67 8.83 -4.43
N SER A 129 -12.34 8.04 -3.41
CA SER A 129 -12.42 6.59 -3.48
C SER A 129 -13.84 6.09 -3.63
N GLU A 130 -14.84 6.73 -3.02
CA GLU A 130 -16.24 6.27 -3.04
C GLU A 130 -16.77 6.11 -4.47
N GLY A 131 -16.70 7.15 -5.29
CA GLY A 131 -17.15 7.08 -6.68
C GLY A 131 -16.33 6.10 -7.53
N ALA A 132 -15.01 6.04 -7.32
CA ALA A 132 -14.15 5.07 -8.00
C ALA A 132 -14.48 3.63 -7.59
N GLN A 133 -14.81 3.40 -6.32
CA GLN A 133 -15.19 2.10 -5.79
C GLN A 133 -16.53 1.65 -6.38
N SER A 134 -17.52 2.53 -6.50
CA SER A 134 -18.77 2.23 -7.19
C SER A 134 -18.54 1.81 -8.64
N SER A 135 -17.71 2.55 -9.38
CA SER A 135 -17.36 2.17 -10.76
C SER A 135 -16.60 0.84 -10.82
N LEU A 136 -15.70 0.56 -9.87
CA LEU A 136 -15.03 -0.74 -9.79
C LEU A 136 -16.04 -1.85 -9.54
N GLN A 137 -17.01 -1.67 -8.64
CA GLN A 137 -18.02 -2.68 -8.35
C GLN A 137 -18.92 -3.00 -9.56
N GLU A 138 -19.23 -2.01 -10.38
CA GLU A 138 -20.09 -2.18 -11.56
C GLU A 138 -19.38 -2.88 -12.72
N VAL A 139 -18.09 -2.58 -12.92
CA VAL A 139 -17.36 -2.97 -14.15
C VAL A 139 -16.37 -4.11 -13.92
N TYR A 140 -15.97 -4.36 -12.66
CA TYR A 140 -14.99 -5.40 -12.36
C TYR A 140 -15.56 -6.81 -12.53
N HIS A 141 -14.74 -7.67 -13.14
CA HIS A 141 -14.98 -9.11 -13.22
C HIS A 141 -13.63 -9.85 -13.29
N LYS A 142 -13.56 -11.07 -12.77
CA LYS A 142 -12.29 -11.81 -12.61
C LYS A 142 -11.58 -12.15 -13.93
N SER A 143 -12.30 -12.06 -15.06
CA SER A 143 -11.80 -12.36 -16.40
C SER A 143 -11.27 -11.13 -17.16
N MET A 144 -11.06 -10.00 -16.49
CA MET A 144 -10.43 -8.83 -17.13
C MET A 144 -9.05 -9.18 -17.67
N THR A 145 -8.73 -8.59 -18.83
CA THR A 145 -7.39 -8.61 -19.41
C THR A 145 -6.69 -7.31 -19.04
N LEU A 146 -5.35 -7.36 -19.00
CA LEU A 146 -4.51 -6.21 -18.67
C LEU A 146 -4.51 -5.20 -19.82
#